data_AF-A0A3N0I129-F1
#
_entry.id   AF-A0A3N0I129-F1
#
_cell.length_a   1.000
_cell.length_b   1.000
_cell.length_c   1.000
_cell.angle_alpha   90.00
_cell.angle_beta   90.00
_cell.angle_gamma   90.00
#
_symmetry.space_group_name_H-M   'P 1'
#
loop_
_entity.id
_entity.type
_entity.pdbx_description
1 polymer ?
#
loop_
_entity_poly.entity_id
_entity_poly.type
_entity_poly.pdbx_seq_one_letter_code
_entity_poly.pdbx_strand_id
1 'polypeptide(L)'
;MKIELNDSIREVDIGGQIFNCDVNDLESITALEEYEAKREAGDFDDTDLMLSESKKVLDIVFGQGTYQKLFGDTRSLAPLKVIVQVLDYYRDEMFKEQREKQEKDEKEASEYIRNQTELIKQMNMQMNYFNKAYGGMVSKKRASNKHRNR
;
A
#
# COMPACT_ATOMS: atom_id res chain seq x y z
N MET A 1 14.62 31.54 -13.72
CA MET A 1 14.57 30.82 -12.44
C MET A 1 13.13 30.36 -12.25
N LYS A 2 12.87 29.05 -12.40
CA LYS A 2 11.58 28.45 -12.04
C LYS A 2 11.65 28.13 -10.56
N ILE A 3 10.71 28.65 -9.77
CA ILE A 3 10.51 28.25 -8.39
C ILE A 3 9.46 27.15 -8.46
N GLU A 4 9.87 25.90 -8.27
CA GLU A 4 8.95 24.77 -8.09
C GLU A 4 8.53 24.79 -6.62
N LEU A 5 7.22 24.88 -6.37
CA LEU A 5 6.66 24.79 -5.02
C LEU A 5 6.88 23.35 -4.53
N ASN A 6 7.39 23.18 -3.31
CA ASN A 6 7.57 21.85 -2.70
C ASN A 6 6.21 21.15 -2.64
N ASP A 7 5.98 20.16 -3.51
CA ASP A 7 4.83 19.24 -3.46
C ASP A 7 4.84 18.34 -2.21
N SER A 8 5.88 18.46 -1.38
CA SER A 8 6.09 17.71 -0.14
C SER A 8 5.45 18.34 1.10
N ILE A 9 4.95 19.57 1.00
CA ILE A 9 4.23 20.18 2.13
C ILE A 9 2.81 19.60 2.19
N ARG A 10 2.46 19.02 3.33
CA ARG A 10 1.16 18.43 3.62
C ARG A 10 0.50 19.15 4.79
N GLU A 11 -0.80 19.36 4.67
CA GLU A 11 -1.63 19.83 5.77
C GLU A 11 -2.11 18.64 6.61
N VAL A 12 -1.87 18.71 7.91
CA VAL A 12 -2.30 17.70 8.89
C VAL A 12 -3.16 18.37 9.95
N ASP A 13 -4.37 17.84 10.17
CA ASP A 13 -5.26 18.27 11.25
C ASP A 13 -5.02 17.42 12.50
N ILE A 14 -4.57 18.06 13.58
CA ILE A 14 -4.40 17.43 14.89
C ILE A 14 -5.32 18.14 15.88
N GLY A 15 -6.43 17.49 16.23
CA GLY A 15 -7.35 18.00 17.26
C GLY A 15 -8.05 19.31 16.87
N GLY A 16 -8.31 19.55 15.58
CA GLY A 16 -8.93 20.76 15.05
C GLY A 16 -7.94 21.90 14.77
N GLN A 17 -6.63 21.64 14.88
CA GLN A 17 -5.56 22.57 14.55
C GLN A 17 -4.83 22.07 13.31
N ILE A 18 -4.67 22.94 12.30
CA ILE A 18 -4.00 22.63 11.05
C ILE A 18 -2.52 22.95 11.17
N PHE A 19 -1.67 21.98 10.87
CA PHE A 19 -0.22 22.13 10.78
C PHE A 19 0.25 21.79 9.38
N ASN A 20 1.29 22.50 8.93
CA ASN A 20 1.99 22.18 7.68
C ASN A 20 3.23 21.38 8.04
N CYS A 21 3.35 20.17 7.49
CA CYS A 21 4.54 19.35 7.64
C CYS A 21 5.16 19.08 6.27
N ASP A 22 6.49 19.10 6.19
CA ASP A 22 7.19 18.67 5.00
C ASP A 22 7.50 17.17 5.16
N VAL A 23 6.89 16.34 4.32
CA VAL A 23 7.08 14.87 4.41
C VAL A 23 8.46 14.42 3.92
N ASN A 24 9.21 15.32 3.26
CA ASN A 24 10.58 15.08 2.81
C ASN A 24 11.63 15.74 3.72
N ASP A 25 11.21 16.36 4.83
CA ASP A 25 12.16 16.94 5.77
C ASP A 25 12.93 15.84 6.50
N LEU A 26 14.24 15.81 6.27
CA LEU A 26 15.15 14.83 6.83
C LEU A 26 15.22 14.91 8.36
N GLU A 27 15.09 16.10 8.94
CA GLU A 27 15.13 16.28 10.39
C GLU A 27 13.90 15.65 11.04
N SER A 28 12.71 15.92 10.49
CA SER A 28 11.45 15.29 10.87
C SER A 28 11.49 13.77 10.74
N ILE A 29 11.97 13.24 9.61
CA ILE A 29 12.08 11.79 9.38
C ILE A 29 13.02 11.15 10.40
N THR A 30 14.21 11.72 10.61
CA THR A 30 15.19 11.19 11.55
C THR A 30 14.65 11.18 12.98
N ALA A 31 13.99 12.25 13.41
CA ALA A 31 13.40 12.34 14.74
C ALA A 31 12.31 11.28 14.98
N LEU A 32 11.50 11.00 13.95
CA LEU A 32 10.46 9.97 13.98
C LEU A 32 11.07 8.56 14.03
N GLU A 33 12.07 8.26 13.19
CA GLU A 33 12.76 6.96 13.17
C GLU A 33 13.50 6.68 14.48
N GLU A 34 14.21 7.67 15.04
CA GLU A 34 14.89 7.54 16.33
C GLU A 34 13.91 7.28 17.48
N TYR A 35 12.76 7.96 17.47
CA TYR A 35 11.72 7.73 18.47
C TYR A 35 11.15 6.31 18.38
N GLU A 36 10.90 5.82 17.17
CA GLU A 36 10.44 4.46 16.96
C GLU A 36 11.48 3.43 17.38
N ALA A 37 12.75 3.62 17.02
CA ALA A 37 13.83 2.71 17.42
C ALA A 37 13.94 2.60 18.95
N LYS A 38 13.89 3.73 19.67
CA LYS A 38 13.84 3.74 21.15
C LYS A 38 12.60 3.03 21.69
N ARG A 39 11.45 3.19 21.02
CA ARG A 39 10.20 2.54 21.40
C ARG A 39 10.27 1.01 21.25
N GLU A 40 10.84 0.52 20.15
CA GLU A 40 11.00 -0.92 19.89
C GLU A 40 12.06 -1.56 20.79
N ALA A 41 13.15 -0.85 21.06
CA ALA A 41 14.20 -1.29 21.99
C ALA A 41 13.71 -1.35 23.45
N GLY A 42 12.61 -0.66 23.77
CA GLY A 42 12.12 -0.54 25.14
C GLY A 42 12.94 0.43 25.99
N ASP A 43 13.66 1.36 25.37
CA ASP A 43 14.56 2.34 26.02
C ASP A 43 13.82 3.40 26.86
N PHE A 44 12.49 3.31 26.90
CA PHE A 44 11.65 4.17 27.71
C PHE A 44 11.48 3.59 29.10
N ASP A 45 12.42 3.93 29.99
CA ASP A 45 12.44 3.49 31.39
C ASP A 45 11.18 3.90 32.17
N ASP A 46 10.52 5.01 31.79
CA ASP A 46 9.24 5.44 32.35
C ASP A 46 8.37 6.24 31.37
N THR A 47 7.12 6.51 31.79
CA THR A 47 6.15 7.29 31.00
C THR A 47 6.54 8.76 30.85
N ASP A 48 7.30 9.32 31.79
CA ASP A 48 7.67 10.74 31.75
C ASP A 48 8.77 11.00 30.71
N LEU A 49 9.74 10.08 30.59
CA LEU A 49 10.73 10.07 29.53
C LEU A 49 10.05 9.93 28.17
N MET A 50 9.09 8.99 28.03
CA MET A 50 8.26 8.84 26.82
C MET A 50 7.57 10.14 26.42
N LEU A 51 6.93 10.84 27.38
CA LEU A 51 6.25 12.11 27.13
C LEU A 51 7.24 13.23 26.77
N SER A 52 8.42 13.23 27.39
CA SER A 52 9.45 14.23 27.11
C SER A 52 10.04 14.08 25.70
N GLU A 53 10.31 12.85 25.27
CA GLU A 53 10.76 12.56 23.91
C GLU A 53 9.62 12.83 22.92
N SER A 54 8.39 12.52 23.31
CA SER A 54 7.21 12.82 22.51
C SER A 54 7.10 14.31 22.19
N LYS A 55 7.28 15.15 23.22
CA LYS A 55 7.30 16.59 23.07
C LYS A 55 8.36 17.05 22.07
N LYS A 56 9.59 16.53 22.19
CA LYS A 56 10.69 16.90 21.28
C LYS A 56 10.35 16.57 19.83
N VAL A 57 9.87 15.36 19.58
CA VAL A 57 9.54 14.91 18.21
C VAL A 57 8.43 15.76 17.60
N LEU A 58 7.36 16.05 18.35
CA LEU A 58 6.27 16.90 17.85
C LEU A 58 6.71 18.33 17.56
N ASP A 59 7.58 18.90 18.41
CA ASP A 59 8.12 20.24 18.20
C ASP A 59 9.13 20.27 17.02
N ILE A 60 9.78 19.16 16.68
CA ILE A 60 10.62 19.05 15.48
C ILE A 60 9.73 18.97 14.23
N VAL A 61 8.77 18.03 14.21
CA VAL A 61 7.96 17.72 13.03
C VAL A 61 7.02 18.85 12.63
N PHE A 62 6.37 19.49 13.61
CA PHE A 62 5.36 20.53 13.35
C PHE A 62 5.84 21.94 13.72
N GLY A 63 7.10 22.07 14.14
CA GLY A 63 7.70 23.31 14.56
C GLY A 63 7.55 23.60 16.06
N GLN A 64 8.48 24.42 16.55
CA GLN A 64 8.69 24.63 17.98
C GLN A 64 7.45 25.17 18.69
N GLY A 65 7.10 24.57 19.83
CA GLY A 65 5.96 24.96 20.66
C GLY A 65 4.62 24.34 20.24
N THR A 66 4.61 23.46 19.25
CA THR A 66 3.42 22.70 18.84
C THR A 66 2.88 21.84 19.98
N TYR A 67 3.77 21.19 20.74
CA TYR A 67 3.35 20.40 21.89
C TYR A 67 2.55 21.25 22.89
N GLN A 68 3.05 22.46 23.21
CA GLN A 68 2.38 23.35 24.17
C GLN A 68 1.02 23.83 23.64
N LYS A 69 0.90 24.08 22.34
CA LYS A 69 -0.37 24.48 21.70
C LYS A 69 -1.43 23.37 21.70
N LEU A 70 -0.99 22.12 21.57
CA LEU A 70 -1.89 20.96 21.50
C LEU A 70 -2.32 20.45 22.88
N PHE A 71 -1.40 20.41 23.84
CA PHE A 71 -1.61 19.71 25.11
C PHE A 71 -1.48 20.60 26.36
N GLY A 72 -0.92 21.81 26.23
CA GLY A 72 -0.60 22.67 27.37
C GLY A 72 0.25 21.95 28.41
N ASP A 73 0.01 22.24 29.69
CA ASP A 73 0.70 21.62 30.84
C ASP A 73 -0.01 20.37 31.38
N THR A 74 -0.98 19.82 30.63
CA THR A 74 -1.76 18.68 31.12
C THR A 74 -1.00 17.36 30.98
N ARG A 75 -0.86 16.62 32.09
CA ARG A 75 -0.27 15.27 32.09
C ARG A 75 -1.27 14.29 31.47
N SER A 76 -1.15 14.07 30.17
CA SER A 76 -2.01 13.21 29.37
C SER A 76 -1.17 12.24 28.54
N LEU A 77 -1.73 11.07 28.22
CA LEU A 77 -1.14 10.11 27.27
C LEU A 77 -1.50 10.47 25.81
N ALA A 78 -2.25 11.55 25.58
CA ALA A 78 -2.60 12.02 24.23
C ALA A 78 -1.39 12.28 23.32
N PRO A 79 -0.26 12.84 23.79
CA PRO A 79 0.92 13.05 22.93
C PRO A 79 1.46 11.75 22.33
N LEU A 80 1.45 10.66 23.10
CA LEU A 80 1.90 9.35 22.64
C LEU A 80 1.03 8.84 21.50
N LYS A 81 -0.30 9.03 21.60
CA LYS A 81 -1.23 8.65 20.54
C LYS A 81 -1.01 9.47 19.27
N VAL A 82 -0.78 10.77 19.41
CA VAL A 82 -0.54 11.65 18.26
C VAL A 82 0.73 11.24 17.53
N ILE A 83 1.83 10.97 18.23
CA ILE A 83 3.08 10.56 17.57
C ILE A 83 2.95 9.25 16.82
N VAL A 84 2.25 8.27 17.40
CA VAL A 84 1.98 7.01 16.67
C VAL A 84 1.21 7.29 15.39
N GLN A 85 0.20 8.15 15.43
CA GLN A 85 -0.55 8.53 14.23
C GLN A 85 0.30 9.30 13.21
N VAL A 86 1.23 10.14 13.68
CA VAL A 86 2.16 10.89 12.82
C VAL A 86 3.18 9.94 12.18
N LEU A 87 3.68 8.95 12.93
CA LEU A 87 4.53 7.89 12.40
C LEU A 87 3.83 7.10 11.29
N ASP A 88 2.59 6.70 11.54
CA ASP A 88 1.78 5.97 10.56
C ASP A 88 1.55 6.83 9.29
N TYR A 89 1.26 8.12 9.47
CA TYR A 89 1.09 9.06 8.37
C TYR A 89 2.36 9.19 7.51
N TYR A 90 3.53 9.41 8.14
CA TYR A 90 4.80 9.54 7.43
C TYR A 90 5.19 8.25 6.70
N ARG A 91 4.95 7.08 7.32
CA ARG A 91 5.13 5.79 6.64
C ARG A 91 4.22 5.65 5.44
N ASP A 92 2.94 5.97 5.58
CA ASP A 92 1.99 5.86 4.48
C ASP A 92 2.39 6.76 3.30
N GLU A 93 2.82 7.99 3.54
CA GLU A 93 3.32 8.88 2.47
C GLU A 93 4.65 8.36 1.87
N MET A 94 5.60 7.87 2.68
CA MET A 94 6.86 7.27 2.18
C MET A 94 6.63 6.04 1.30
N PHE A 95 5.65 5.20 1.64
CA PHE A 95 5.34 3.98 0.87
C PHE A 95 4.29 4.19 -0.21
N LYS A 96 3.75 5.40 -0.36
CA LYS A 96 2.69 5.70 -1.32
C LYS A 96 3.11 5.42 -2.75
N GLU A 97 4.29 5.90 -3.16
CA GLU A 97 4.81 5.64 -4.51
C GLU A 97 5.06 4.15 -4.77
N GLN A 98 5.51 3.40 -3.75
CA GLN A 98 5.71 1.96 -3.87
C GLN A 98 4.39 1.19 -3.99
N ARG A 99 3.35 1.60 -3.23
CA ARG A 99 2.01 1.01 -3.34
C ARG A 99 1.35 1.34 -4.67
N GLU A 100 1.42 2.59 -5.11
CA GLU A 100 0.87 3.00 -6.41
C GLU A 100 1.54 2.23 -7.56
N LYS A 101 2.86 1.98 -7.47
CA LYS A 101 3.58 1.15 -8.42
C LYS A 101 3.15 -0.33 -8.35
N GLN A 102 3.03 -0.91 -7.16
CA GLN A 102 2.55 -2.29 -7.00
C GLN A 102 1.13 -2.46 -7.52
N GLU A 103 0.22 -1.54 -7.23
CA GLU A 103 -1.17 -1.60 -7.71
C GLU A 103 -1.23 -1.50 -9.25
N LYS A 104 -0.34 -0.70 -9.85
CA LYS A 104 -0.21 -0.62 -11.30
C LYS A 104 0.31 -1.94 -11.89
N ASP A 105 1.36 -2.50 -11.31
CA ASP A 105 1.94 -3.78 -11.75
C ASP A 105 0.93 -4.93 -11.61
N GLU A 106 0.12 -4.95 -10.54
CA GLU A 106 -0.95 -5.93 -10.32
C GLU A 106 -2.09 -5.79 -11.33
N LYS A 107 -2.48 -4.56 -11.68
CA LYS A 107 -3.46 -4.29 -12.74
C LYS A 107 -2.95 -4.77 -14.10
N GLU A 108 -1.71 -4.45 -14.45
CA GLU A 108 -1.10 -4.89 -15.71
C GLU A 108 -1.00 -6.43 -15.78
N ALA A 109 -0.60 -7.09 -14.68
CA ALA A 109 -0.57 -8.54 -14.60
C ALA A 109 -1.97 -9.17 -14.74
N SER A 110 -2.98 -8.56 -14.11
CA SER A 110 -4.37 -9.03 -14.18
C SER A 110 -4.95 -8.90 -15.59
N GLU A 111 -4.68 -7.79 -16.28
CA GLU A 111 -5.07 -7.60 -17.68
C GLU A 111 -4.36 -8.59 -18.60
N TYR A 112 -3.07 -8.84 -18.39
CA TYR A 112 -2.31 -9.83 -19.15
C TYR A 112 -2.91 -11.24 -19.02
N ILE A 113 -3.22 -11.68 -17.79
CA ILE A 113 -3.84 -12.98 -17.53
C ILE A 113 -5.23 -13.08 -18.18
N ARG A 114 -6.02 -12.00 -18.10
CA ARG A 114 -7.34 -11.93 -18.74
C ARG A 114 -7.24 -12.12 -20.25
N ASN A 115 -6.33 -11.40 -20.91
CA ASN A 115 -6.09 -11.51 -22.34
C ASN A 115 -5.64 -12.92 -22.76
N GLN A 116 -4.74 -13.55 -21.99
CA GLN A 116 -4.31 -14.94 -22.23
C GLN A 116 -5.48 -15.93 -22.09
N THR A 117 -6.35 -15.73 -21.09
CA THR A 117 -7.53 -16.57 -20.89
C THR A 117 -8.51 -16.47 -22.07
N GLU A 118 -8.70 -15.27 -22.62
CA GLU A 118 -9.53 -15.05 -23.81
C GLU A 118 -8.94 -15.72 -25.05
N LEU A 119 -7.62 -15.62 -25.26
CA LEU A 119 -6.92 -16.32 -26.33
C LEU A 119 -7.08 -17.84 -26.22
N ILE A 120 -6.91 -18.42 -25.02
CA ILE A 120 -7.11 -19.86 -24.78
C ILE A 120 -8.57 -20.27 -25.08
N LYS A 121 -9.56 -19.46 -24.69
CA LYS A 121 -10.98 -19.71 -25.03
C LYS A 121 -11.18 -19.71 -26.53
N GLN A 122 -10.62 -18.76 -27.26
CA GLN A 122 -10.71 -18.70 -28.73
C GLN A 122 -10.04 -19.91 -29.40
N MET A 123 -8.85 -20.29 -28.94
CA MET A 123 -8.16 -21.50 -29.41
C MET A 123 -8.98 -22.76 -29.14
N ASN A 124 -9.55 -22.91 -27.95
CA ASN A 124 -10.41 -24.05 -27.61
C ASN A 124 -11.67 -24.09 -28.47
N MET A 125 -12.28 -22.94 -28.76
CA MET A 125 -13.42 -22.87 -29.69
C MET A 125 -13.03 -23.31 -31.10
N GLN A 126 -11.88 -22.85 -31.62
CA GLN A 126 -11.37 -23.26 -32.93
C GLN A 126 -11.03 -24.76 -32.97
N MET A 127 -10.36 -25.29 -31.94
CA MET A 127 -10.05 -26.71 -31.83
C MET A 127 -11.30 -27.58 -31.74
N ASN A 128 -12.32 -27.15 -30.98
CA ASN A 128 -13.61 -27.84 -30.92
C ASN A 128 -14.34 -27.79 -32.27
N TYR A 129 -14.30 -26.66 -32.97
CA TYR A 129 -14.86 -26.54 -34.32
C TYR A 129 -14.15 -27.48 -35.29
N PHE A 130 -12.81 -27.52 -35.28
CA PHE A 130 -12.01 -28.41 -36.11
C PHE A 130 -12.28 -29.89 -35.79
N ASN A 131 -12.31 -30.27 -34.51
CA ASN A 131 -12.65 -31.62 -34.07
C ASN A 131 -14.06 -32.05 -34.51
N LYS A 132 -15.06 -31.14 -34.46
CA LYS A 132 -16.40 -31.41 -34.97
C LYS A 132 -16.44 -31.53 -36.49
N ALA A 133 -15.71 -30.68 -37.21
CA ALA A 133 -15.70 -30.64 -38.67
C ALA A 133 -14.90 -31.79 -39.30
N TYR A 134 -13.77 -32.19 -38.69
CA TYR A 134 -12.82 -33.14 -39.27
C TYR A 134 -12.61 -34.40 -38.41
N GLY A 135 -12.79 -34.34 -37.09
CA GLY A 135 -12.62 -35.49 -36.19
C GLY A 135 -13.73 -36.55 -36.32
N GLY A 136 -14.90 -36.18 -36.85
CA GLY A 136 -16.00 -37.12 -37.15
C GLY A 136 -15.79 -37.98 -38.41
N MET A 137 -14.76 -37.72 -39.22
CA MET A 137 -14.49 -38.51 -40.42
C MET A 137 -13.76 -39.84 -40.13
N VAL A 138 -13.13 -40.01 -38.96
CA VAL A 138 -12.31 -41.19 -38.64
C VAL A 138 -13.08 -42.27 -37.86
N SER A 139 -14.24 -41.97 -37.27
CA SER A 139 -14.97 -42.94 -36.41
C SER A 139 -16.10 -43.73 -37.08
N LYS A 140 -16.44 -43.47 -38.35
CA LYS A 140 -17.43 -44.31 -39.08
C LYS A 140 -16.78 -45.59 -39.66
N LYS A 141 -16.20 -46.44 -38.80
CA LYS A 141 -16.00 -47.85 -39.17
C LYS A 141 -17.34 -48.56 -39.12
N ARG A 142 -17.88 -48.81 -40.31
CA ARG A 142 -19.09 -49.58 -40.64
C ARG A 142 -19.35 -50.74 -39.67
N ALA A 143 -20.50 -50.73 -39.01
CA ALA A 143 -21.06 -51.94 -38.41
C ALA A 143 -21.39 -52.94 -39.53
N SER A 144 -20.51 -53.91 -39.73
CA SER A 144 -20.70 -55.02 -40.66
C SER A 144 -21.68 -56.02 -40.05
N ASN A 145 -22.98 -55.84 -40.32
CA ASN A 145 -23.98 -56.89 -40.14
C ASN A 145 -23.68 -58.04 -41.11
N LYS A 146 -23.00 -59.09 -40.63
CA LYS A 146 -22.92 -60.35 -41.37
C LYS A 146 -24.00 -61.27 -40.83
N HIS A 147 -25.10 -61.36 -41.58
CA HIS A 147 -26.18 -62.31 -41.38
C HIS A 147 -25.61 -63.73 -41.19
N ARG A 148 -25.95 -64.33 -40.05
CA ARG A 148 -25.79 -65.75 -39.78
C ARG A 148 -27.04 -66.43 -40.34
N ASN A 149 -26.94 -67.05 -41.51
CA ASN A 149 -27.96 -67.96 -42.02
C ASN A 149 -27.38 -69.36 -42.17
N ARG A 150 -28.13 -70.28 -41.53
CA ARG A 150 -28.30 -71.73 -41.70
C ARG A 150 -27.38 -72.45 -42.68
#